data_AF-A0A501PRH3-F1
#
_entry.id   AF-A0A501PRH3-F1
#
_cell.length_a   1.000
_cell.length_b   1.000
_cell.length_c   1.000
_cell.angle_alpha   90.00
_cell.angle_beta   90.00
_cell.angle_gamma   90.00
#
_symmetry.space_group_name_H-M   'P 1'
#
loop_
_entity.id
_entity.type
_entity.pdbx_description
1 polymer ?
#
loop_
_entity_poly.entity_id
_entity_poly.type
_entity_poly.pdbx_seq_one_letter_code
_entity_poly.pdbx_strand_id
1 'polypeptide(L)'
;MGSNIVALEDRIVNIRQKLGDQVPVEDVSMIVGEVMGSIDGDLALVEIHFQDELRELLQFIDKAKNDISQIRPKDLSEKKIPEASDQLDAVVSATEEAASSIMDAAEELGELAAGTDGEMAEKLEAISTKIFEASSFQDITGQRVSKVVNTLKHLEEKLSELAEAIGDTEVSEEVKSDKAPEEMENHELLHGPQFEHEANDQDSIDALLASFD
;
A
#
# COMPACT_ATOMS: atom_id res chain seq x y z
N MET A 1 -36.38 -0.80 22.39
CA MET A 1 -37.77 -1.12 22.79
C MET A 1 -38.37 -0.16 23.84
N GLY A 2 -37.66 0.87 24.33
CA GLY A 2 -38.17 1.79 25.36
C GLY A 2 -39.04 2.95 24.87
N SER A 3 -38.82 3.48 23.65
CA SER A 3 -39.55 4.69 23.18
C SER A 3 -41.03 4.48 22.89
N ASN A 4 -41.44 3.29 22.43
CA ASN A 4 -42.84 3.04 22.04
C ASN A 4 -43.80 2.93 23.23
N ILE A 5 -43.33 2.47 24.40
CA ILE A 5 -44.17 2.33 25.59
C ILE A 5 -44.47 3.70 26.19
N VAL A 6 -43.48 4.59 26.24
CA VAL A 6 -43.62 5.97 26.71
C VAL A 6 -44.59 6.77 25.81
N ALA A 7 -44.50 6.57 24.49
CA ALA A 7 -45.42 7.21 23.54
C ALA A 7 -46.88 6.76 23.72
N LEU A 8 -47.13 5.50 24.08
CA LEU A 8 -48.48 4.98 24.26
C LEU A 8 -49.15 5.49 25.53
N GLU A 9 -48.41 5.55 26.64
CA GLU A 9 -48.91 6.07 27.93
C GLU A 9 -49.29 7.55 27.81
N ASP A 10 -48.44 8.37 27.18
CA ASP A 10 -48.71 9.79 26.94
C ASP A 10 -49.91 10.01 26.00
N ARG A 11 -50.14 9.09 25.05
CA ARG A 11 -51.31 9.11 24.15
C ARG A 11 -52.60 8.74 24.86
N ILE A 12 -52.58 7.71 25.69
CA ILE A 12 -53.72 7.31 26.52
C ILE A 12 -54.08 8.44 27.50
N VAL A 13 -53.08 9.12 28.07
CA VAL A 13 -53.28 10.30 28.92
C VAL A 13 -53.91 11.46 28.15
N ASN A 14 -53.49 11.73 26.91
CA ASN A 14 -54.10 12.75 26.04
C ASN A 14 -55.56 12.44 25.69
N ILE A 15 -55.86 11.18 25.35
CA ILE A 15 -57.23 10.73 25.04
C ILE A 15 -58.12 10.86 26.29
N ARG A 16 -57.59 10.47 27.46
CA ARG A 16 -58.25 10.63 28.76
C ARG A 16 -58.53 12.10 29.10
N GLN A 17 -57.62 13.02 28.78
CA GLN A 17 -57.86 14.46 28.97
C GLN A 17 -58.98 15.01 28.09
N LYS A 18 -59.18 14.46 26.89
CA LYS A 18 -60.24 14.91 25.95
C LYS A 18 -61.60 14.29 26.22
N LEU A 19 -61.64 13.01 26.61
CA LEU A 19 -62.88 12.22 26.73
C LEU A 19 -63.29 11.95 28.19
N GLY A 20 -62.42 12.26 29.16
CA GLY A 20 -62.66 12.00 30.58
C GLY A 20 -62.35 10.55 31.01
N ASP A 21 -62.79 10.18 32.22
CA ASP A 21 -62.50 8.88 32.84
C ASP A 21 -63.46 7.74 32.43
N GLN A 22 -64.55 8.06 31.72
CA GLN A 22 -65.54 7.10 31.25
C GLN A 22 -65.93 7.38 29.80
N VAL A 23 -65.96 6.33 28.98
CA VAL A 23 -66.25 6.41 27.56
C VAL A 23 -67.37 5.41 27.21
N PRO A 24 -68.38 5.79 26.40
CA PRO A 24 -69.37 4.87 25.86
C PRO A 24 -68.72 3.73 25.07
N VAL A 25 -69.25 2.52 25.18
CA VAL A 25 -68.72 1.33 24.47
C VAL A 25 -68.74 1.52 22.95
N GLU A 26 -69.68 2.33 22.44
CA GLU A 26 -69.80 2.68 21.02
C GLU A 26 -68.57 3.46 20.50
N ASP A 27 -67.93 4.25 21.36
CA ASP A 27 -66.78 5.11 21.01
C ASP A 27 -65.42 4.39 21.16
N VAL A 28 -65.39 3.19 21.75
CA VAL A 28 -64.15 2.40 21.95
C VAL A 28 -63.47 2.09 20.61
N SER A 29 -64.26 1.84 19.56
CA SER A 29 -63.74 1.58 18.20
C SER A 29 -62.96 2.77 17.64
N MET A 30 -63.42 3.99 17.91
CA MET A 30 -62.78 5.24 17.51
C MET A 30 -61.43 5.41 18.21
N ILE A 31 -61.39 5.18 19.51
CA ILE A 31 -60.16 5.27 20.32
C ILE A 31 -59.11 4.25 19.86
N VAL A 32 -59.52 3.00 19.63
CA VAL A 32 -58.61 1.96 19.14
C VAL A 32 -58.08 2.33 17.75
N GLY A 33 -58.93 2.88 16.87
CA GLY A 33 -58.52 3.38 15.56
C GLY A 33 -57.49 4.51 15.62
N GLU A 34 -57.68 5.48 16.52
CA GLU A 34 -56.72 6.58 16.73
C GLU A 34 -55.37 6.09 17.26
N VAL A 35 -55.38 5.18 18.24
CA VAL A 35 -54.16 4.59 18.80
C VAL A 35 -53.42 3.75 17.74
N MET A 36 -54.14 2.91 16.99
CA MET A 36 -53.54 2.10 15.92
C MET A 36 -52.98 2.95 14.78
N GLY A 37 -53.71 3.96 14.31
CA GLY A 37 -53.22 4.87 13.26
C GLY A 37 -52.00 5.69 13.69
N SER A 38 -51.93 6.06 14.98
CA SER A 38 -50.77 6.74 15.54
C SER A 38 -49.55 5.83 15.68
N ILE A 39 -49.72 4.56 16.06
CA ILE A 39 -48.63 3.57 16.11
C ILE A 39 -48.10 3.29 14.70
N ASP A 40 -48.99 3.11 13.73
CA ASP A 40 -48.63 2.90 12.32
C ASP A 40 -47.81 4.07 11.78
N GLY A 41 -48.20 5.31 12.11
CA GLY A 41 -47.44 6.52 11.77
C GLY A 41 -46.04 6.59 12.41
N ASP A 42 -45.89 6.18 13.67
CA ASP A 42 -44.57 6.13 14.34
C ASP A 42 -43.66 5.06 13.72
N LEU A 43 -44.19 3.86 13.44
CA LEU A 43 -43.42 2.80 12.81
C LEU A 43 -42.97 3.23 11.41
N ALA A 44 -43.85 3.88 10.64
CA ALA A 44 -43.50 4.42 9.33
C ALA A 44 -42.38 5.47 9.43
N LEU A 45 -42.40 6.34 10.45
CA LEU A 45 -41.34 7.32 10.67
C LEU A 45 -39.99 6.67 11.02
N VAL A 46 -40.00 5.64 11.87
CA VAL A 46 -38.78 4.88 12.22
C VAL A 46 -38.23 4.14 11.00
N GLU A 47 -39.10 3.57 10.17
CA GLU A 47 -38.69 2.88 8.94
C GLU A 47 -38.05 3.84 7.94
N ILE A 48 -38.63 5.04 7.76
CA ILE A 48 -38.04 6.09 6.91
C ILE A 48 -36.67 6.52 7.44
N HIS A 49 -36.55 6.77 8.75
CA HIS A 49 -35.26 7.15 9.34
C HIS A 49 -34.19 6.07 9.17
N PHE A 50 -34.54 4.80 9.37
CA PHE A 50 -33.63 3.69 9.15
C PHE A 50 -33.20 3.54 7.68
N GLN A 51 -34.13 3.76 6.74
CA GLN A 51 -33.81 3.77 5.31
C GLN A 51 -32.86 4.93 4.94
N ASP A 52 -33.06 6.11 5.54
CA ASP A 52 -32.17 7.26 5.34
C ASP A 52 -30.77 7.00 5.91
N GLU A 53 -30.65 6.48 7.14
CA GLU A 53 -29.37 6.08 7.73
C GLU A 53 -28.64 5.01 6.90
N LEU A 54 -29.37 4.00 6.42
CA LEU A 54 -28.81 2.95 5.56
C LEU A 54 -28.32 3.54 4.24
N ARG A 55 -29.06 4.48 3.65
CA ARG A 55 -28.66 5.16 2.41
C ARG A 55 -27.41 6.01 2.61
N GLU A 56 -27.30 6.74 3.71
CA GLU A 56 -26.10 7.51 4.05
C GLU A 56 -24.88 6.60 4.21
N LEU A 57 -25.03 5.47 4.90
CA LEU A 57 -23.97 4.48 5.05
C LEU A 57 -23.53 3.90 3.70
N LEU A 58 -24.49 3.54 2.83
CA LEU A 58 -24.19 3.04 1.48
C LEU A 58 -23.44 4.09 0.64
N GLN A 59 -23.87 5.36 0.68
CA GLN A 59 -23.17 6.44 -0.01
C GLN A 59 -21.74 6.63 0.51
N PHE A 60 -21.53 6.50 1.82
CA PHE A 60 -20.21 6.58 2.42
C PHE A 60 -19.33 5.41 1.96
N ILE A 61 -19.86 4.18 1.92
CA ILE A 61 -19.15 3.00 1.41
C ILE A 61 -18.80 3.16 -0.07
N ASP A 62 -19.73 3.64 -0.90
CA ASP A 62 -19.49 3.87 -2.33
C ASP A 62 -18.41 4.93 -2.55
N LYS A 63 -18.42 6.00 -1.75
CA LYS A 63 -17.36 7.01 -1.80
C LYS A 63 -16.02 6.41 -1.40
N ALA A 64 -15.94 5.71 -0.27
CA ALA A 64 -14.71 5.07 0.19
C ALA A 64 -14.18 4.06 -0.84
N LYS A 65 -15.07 3.27 -1.47
CA LYS A 65 -14.73 2.33 -2.53
C LYS A 65 -14.12 3.05 -3.73
N ASN A 66 -14.73 4.15 -4.17
CA ASN A 66 -14.18 4.97 -5.26
C ASN A 66 -12.83 5.59 -4.90
N ASP A 67 -12.69 6.12 -3.69
CA ASP A 67 -11.43 6.71 -3.22
C ASP A 67 -10.30 5.66 -3.20
N ILE A 68 -10.61 4.43 -2.77
CA ILE A 68 -9.66 3.31 -2.77
C ILE A 68 -9.35 2.84 -4.20
N SER A 69 -10.34 2.75 -5.10
CA SER A 69 -10.10 2.32 -6.48
C SER A 69 -9.21 3.30 -7.26
N GLN A 70 -9.18 4.60 -6.90
CA GLN A 70 -8.25 5.57 -7.48
C GLN A 70 -6.78 5.26 -7.16
N ILE A 71 -6.50 4.54 -6.07
CA ILE A 71 -5.15 4.09 -5.72
C ILE A 71 -4.68 2.99 -6.70
N ARG A 72 -5.62 2.35 -7.41
CA ARG A 72 -5.41 1.20 -8.31
C ARG A 72 -4.63 0.08 -7.61
N PRO A 73 -5.16 -0.50 -6.50
CA PRO A 73 -4.46 -1.50 -5.72
C PRO A 73 -3.94 -2.68 -6.55
N LYS A 74 -4.69 -3.11 -7.58
CA LYS A 74 -4.27 -4.22 -8.45
C LYS A 74 -3.03 -3.89 -9.30
N ASP A 75 -2.96 -2.67 -9.83
CA ASP A 75 -1.79 -2.19 -10.60
C ASP A 75 -0.55 -2.08 -9.72
N LEU A 76 -0.72 -1.63 -8.48
CA LEU A 76 0.37 -1.57 -7.52
C LEU A 76 0.87 -2.96 -7.14
N SER A 77 -0.03 -3.92 -6.87
CA SER A 77 0.37 -5.28 -6.51
C SER A 77 0.98 -6.05 -7.67
N GLU A 78 0.47 -5.91 -8.90
CA GLU A 78 0.93 -6.75 -10.01
C GLU A 78 2.13 -6.18 -10.77
N LYS A 79 2.43 -4.88 -10.64
CA LYS A 79 3.50 -4.21 -11.39
C LYS A 79 4.46 -3.45 -10.51
N LYS A 80 4.01 -2.32 -9.95
CA LYS A 80 4.93 -1.31 -9.38
C LYS A 80 5.66 -1.80 -8.14
N ILE A 81 5.00 -2.55 -7.27
CA ILE A 81 5.62 -3.08 -6.05
C ILE A 81 6.60 -4.22 -6.37
N PRO A 82 6.25 -5.21 -7.23
CA PRO A 82 7.22 -6.18 -7.74
C PRO A 82 8.43 -5.53 -8.43
N GLU A 83 8.23 -4.59 -9.35
CA GLU A 83 9.32 -3.89 -10.05
C GLU A 83 10.26 -3.17 -9.07
N ALA A 84 9.71 -2.45 -8.09
CA ALA A 84 10.50 -1.77 -7.07
C ALA A 84 11.25 -2.76 -6.16
N SER A 85 10.64 -3.91 -5.85
CA SER A 85 11.28 -4.99 -5.10
C SER A 85 12.47 -5.55 -5.88
N ASP A 86 12.28 -5.86 -7.16
CA ASP A 86 13.33 -6.41 -8.02
C ASP A 86 14.49 -5.41 -8.19
N GLN A 87 14.19 -4.13 -8.42
CA GLN A 87 15.21 -3.08 -8.49
C GLN A 87 16.03 -2.98 -7.18
N LEU A 88 15.38 -3.10 -6.02
CA LEU A 88 16.09 -3.08 -4.74
C LEU A 88 16.93 -4.35 -4.54
N ASP A 89 16.44 -5.52 -4.94
CA ASP A 89 17.22 -6.77 -4.90
C ASP A 89 18.47 -6.65 -5.80
N ALA A 90 18.35 -6.10 -7.02
CA ALA A 90 19.49 -5.84 -7.90
C ALA A 90 20.50 -4.85 -7.31
N VAL A 91 20.03 -3.80 -6.62
CA VAL A 91 20.91 -2.87 -5.88
C VAL A 91 21.66 -3.60 -4.78
N VAL A 92 21.01 -4.49 -4.02
CA VAL A 92 21.70 -5.28 -2.99
C VAL A 92 22.79 -6.14 -3.62
N SER A 93 22.48 -6.92 -4.65
CA SER A 93 23.45 -7.78 -5.32
C SER A 93 24.65 -6.99 -5.87
N ALA A 94 24.40 -5.89 -6.60
CA ALA A 94 25.48 -5.06 -7.14
C ALA A 94 26.34 -4.45 -6.02
N THR A 95 25.74 -4.08 -4.89
CA THR A 95 26.51 -3.59 -3.75
C THR A 95 27.35 -4.70 -3.11
N GLU A 96 26.82 -5.91 -2.97
CA GLU A 96 27.56 -7.06 -2.43
C GLU A 96 28.77 -7.43 -3.31
N GLU A 97 28.61 -7.41 -4.64
CA GLU A 97 29.72 -7.63 -5.58
C GLU A 97 30.81 -6.55 -5.46
N ALA A 98 30.40 -5.28 -5.37
CA ALA A 98 31.32 -4.17 -5.13
C ALA A 98 32.04 -4.33 -3.77
N ALA A 99 31.35 -4.82 -2.74
CA ALA A 99 31.93 -5.15 -1.43
C ALA A 99 33.06 -6.14 -1.56
N SER A 100 32.78 -7.26 -2.24
CA SER A 100 33.72 -8.36 -2.44
C SER A 100 34.95 -7.84 -3.16
N SER A 101 34.76 -7.08 -4.24
CA SER A 101 35.85 -6.48 -5.00
C SER A 101 36.73 -5.55 -4.15
N ILE A 102 36.14 -4.77 -3.23
CA ILE A 102 36.90 -3.92 -2.29
C ILE A 102 37.69 -4.77 -1.28
N MET A 103 37.10 -5.86 -0.79
CA MET A 103 37.78 -6.77 0.15
C MET A 103 38.93 -7.51 -0.53
N ASP A 104 38.76 -7.98 -1.76
CA ASP A 104 39.79 -8.63 -2.56
C ASP A 104 40.98 -7.67 -2.79
N ALA A 105 40.70 -6.41 -3.14
CA ALA A 105 41.74 -5.38 -3.27
C ALA A 105 42.46 -5.08 -1.94
N ALA A 106 41.76 -5.17 -0.80
CA ALA A 106 42.37 -5.02 0.52
C ALA A 106 43.26 -6.22 0.87
N GLU A 107 42.89 -7.43 0.44
CA GLU A 107 43.71 -8.63 0.58
C GLU A 107 44.99 -8.53 -0.25
N GLU A 108 44.91 -8.13 -1.52
CA GLU A 108 46.08 -7.87 -2.37
C GLU A 108 47.04 -6.84 -1.76
N LEU A 109 46.51 -5.78 -1.14
CA LEU A 109 47.33 -4.81 -0.40
C LEU A 109 48.06 -5.44 0.79
N GLY A 110 47.43 -6.38 1.48
CA GLY A 110 48.02 -7.13 2.57
C GLY A 110 49.15 -8.06 2.10
N GLU A 111 48.96 -8.75 0.97
CA GLU A 111 49.99 -9.58 0.36
C GLU A 111 51.22 -8.77 -0.07
N LEU A 112 50.99 -7.60 -0.68
CA LEU A 112 52.07 -6.66 -1.04
C LEU A 112 52.82 -6.13 0.18
N ALA A 113 52.11 -5.89 1.29
CA ALA A 113 52.74 -5.53 2.56
C ALA A 113 53.67 -6.64 3.05
N ALA A 114 53.24 -7.90 2.99
CA ALA A 114 54.04 -9.06 3.42
C ALA A 114 55.28 -9.30 2.55
N GLY A 115 55.23 -8.90 1.27
CA GLY A 115 56.35 -8.94 0.33
C GLY A 115 57.30 -7.75 0.40
N THR A 116 57.03 -6.75 1.24
CA THR A 116 57.80 -5.51 1.38
C THR A 116 58.37 -5.40 2.80
N ASP A 117 59.54 -4.77 2.97
CA ASP A 117 60.14 -4.53 4.28
C ASP A 117 60.11 -3.05 4.69
N GLY A 118 60.13 -2.80 6.01
CA GLY A 118 60.29 -1.46 6.59
C GLY A 118 58.99 -0.64 6.66
N GLU A 119 59.13 0.69 6.73
CA GLU A 119 58.02 1.62 6.99
C GLU A 119 56.89 1.56 5.94
N MET A 120 57.19 1.11 4.71
CA MET A 120 56.18 0.95 3.66
C MET A 120 55.27 -0.26 3.93
N ALA A 121 55.81 -1.36 4.46
CA ALA A 121 55.05 -2.55 4.80
C ALA A 121 54.01 -2.25 5.88
N GLU A 122 54.44 -1.58 6.97
CA GLU A 122 53.56 -1.16 8.05
C GLU A 122 52.42 -0.24 7.56
N LYS A 123 52.71 0.66 6.61
CA LYS A 123 51.69 1.55 6.03
C LYS A 123 50.67 0.79 5.18
N LEU A 124 51.11 -0.17 4.36
CA LEU A 124 50.22 -0.99 3.53
C LEU A 124 49.31 -1.87 4.40
N GLU A 125 49.87 -2.53 5.41
CA GLU A 125 49.12 -3.36 6.35
C GLU A 125 48.08 -2.56 7.14
N ALA A 126 48.44 -1.35 7.58
CA ALA A 126 47.51 -0.44 8.25
C ALA A 126 46.36 0.03 7.33
N ILE A 127 46.64 0.27 6.05
CA ILE A 127 45.61 0.63 5.06
C ILE A 127 44.67 -0.54 4.79
N SER A 128 45.22 -1.74 4.54
CA SER A 128 44.44 -2.96 4.33
C SER A 128 43.48 -3.23 5.51
N THR A 129 44.02 -3.20 6.74
CA THR A 129 43.24 -3.36 7.98
C THR A 129 42.09 -2.34 8.06
N LYS A 130 42.37 -1.06 7.75
CA LYS A 130 41.37 0.00 7.79
C LYS A 130 40.25 -0.19 6.75
N ILE A 131 40.56 -0.75 5.59
CA ILE A 131 39.55 -1.07 4.57
C ILE A 131 38.64 -2.20 5.08
N PHE A 132 39.20 -3.28 5.64
CA PHE A 132 38.41 -4.37 6.23
C PHE A 132 37.48 -3.87 7.34
N GLU A 133 37.98 -3.03 8.25
CA GLU A 133 37.16 -2.43 9.31
C GLU A 133 36.05 -1.53 8.77
N ALA A 134 36.33 -0.73 7.73
CA ALA A 134 35.35 0.16 7.13
C ALA A 134 34.27 -0.60 6.35
N SER A 135 34.64 -1.67 5.64
CA SER A 135 33.73 -2.50 4.85
C SER A 135 32.84 -3.41 5.70
N SER A 136 33.15 -3.61 6.99
CA SER A 136 32.34 -4.42 7.91
C SER A 136 30.93 -3.88 8.14
N PHE A 137 30.65 -2.60 7.82
CA PHE A 137 29.32 -1.99 7.95
C PHE A 137 28.33 -2.40 6.86
N GLN A 138 28.81 -3.03 5.78
CA GLN A 138 28.00 -3.33 4.61
C GLN A 138 26.92 -4.39 4.89
N ASP A 139 27.20 -5.36 5.75
CA ASP A 139 26.24 -6.39 6.19
C ASP A 139 24.95 -5.77 6.78
N ILE A 140 25.08 -4.68 7.54
CA ILE A 140 23.93 -3.97 8.11
C ILE A 140 23.09 -3.28 7.02
N THR A 141 23.73 -2.80 5.94
CA THR A 141 23.02 -2.14 4.84
C THR A 141 22.25 -3.16 4.00
N GLY A 142 22.87 -4.29 3.66
CA GLY A 142 22.20 -5.40 2.98
C GLY A 142 20.95 -5.87 3.75
N GLN A 143 21.11 -6.16 5.04
CA GLN A 143 20.00 -6.58 5.91
C GLN A 143 18.86 -5.54 5.98
N ARG A 144 19.19 -4.25 6.02
CA ARG A 144 18.18 -3.18 6.03
C ARG A 144 17.40 -3.12 4.72
N VAL A 145 18.08 -3.24 3.58
CA VAL A 145 17.41 -3.24 2.27
C VAL A 145 16.56 -4.51 2.11
N SER A 146 17.07 -5.69 2.48
CA SER A 146 16.27 -6.93 2.47
C SER A 146 15.00 -6.80 3.33
N LYS A 147 15.05 -6.06 4.46
CA LYS A 147 13.86 -5.79 5.26
C LYS A 147 12.86 -4.88 4.54
N VAL A 148 13.33 -3.88 3.79
CA VAL A 148 12.47 -3.03 2.94
C VAL A 148 11.82 -3.87 1.85
N VAL A 149 12.59 -4.69 1.14
CA VAL A 149 12.09 -5.63 0.12
C VAL A 149 10.99 -6.54 0.69
N ASN A 150 11.23 -7.17 1.85
CA ASN A 150 10.21 -8.00 2.49
C ASN A 150 8.95 -7.21 2.89
N THR A 151 9.10 -5.94 3.25
CA THR A 151 7.97 -5.07 3.56
C THR A 151 7.17 -4.73 2.29
N LEU A 152 7.83 -4.52 1.16
CA LEU A 152 7.19 -4.33 -0.14
C LEU A 152 6.43 -5.59 -0.57
N LYS A 153 7.01 -6.78 -0.42
CA LYS A 153 6.32 -8.06 -0.69
C LYS A 153 5.07 -8.23 0.19
N HIS A 154 5.12 -7.83 1.46
CA HIS A 154 3.92 -7.85 2.30
C HIS A 154 2.87 -6.81 1.88
N LEU A 155 3.31 -5.64 1.41
CA LEU A 155 2.41 -4.61 0.88
C LEU A 155 1.71 -5.09 -0.41
N GLU A 156 2.44 -5.79 -1.28
CA GLU A 156 1.89 -6.45 -2.47
C GLU A 156 0.73 -7.40 -2.12
N GLU A 157 0.93 -8.31 -1.17
CA GLU A 157 -0.12 -9.24 -0.70
C GLU A 157 -1.36 -8.49 -0.21
N LYS A 158 -1.17 -7.43 0.58
CA LYS A 158 -2.26 -6.63 1.15
C LYS A 158 -3.01 -5.83 0.10
N LEU A 159 -2.30 -5.31 -0.91
CA LEU A 159 -2.91 -4.60 -2.03
C LEU A 159 -3.71 -5.57 -2.92
N SER A 160 -3.24 -6.81 -3.09
CA SER A 160 -3.97 -7.85 -3.80
C SER A 160 -5.26 -8.25 -3.07
N GLU A 161 -5.21 -8.49 -1.76
CA GLU A 161 -6.40 -8.73 -0.92
C GLU A 161 -7.40 -7.56 -1.01
N LEU A 162 -6.89 -6.32 -0.98
CA LEU A 162 -7.70 -5.12 -1.09
C LEU A 162 -8.37 -4.99 -2.47
N ALA A 163 -7.64 -5.28 -3.54
CA ALA A 163 -8.16 -5.28 -4.90
C ALA A 163 -9.33 -6.27 -5.05
N GLU A 164 -9.19 -7.48 -4.52
CA GLU A 164 -10.25 -8.49 -4.52
C GLU A 164 -11.48 -8.01 -3.73
N ALA A 165 -11.27 -7.44 -2.53
CA ALA A 165 -12.35 -6.96 -1.66
C ALA A 165 -13.19 -5.84 -2.29
N ILE A 166 -12.58 -4.96 -3.08
CA ILE A 166 -13.28 -3.86 -3.77
C ILE A 166 -13.73 -4.24 -5.19
N GLY A 167 -13.33 -5.41 -5.71
CA GLY A 167 -13.61 -5.83 -7.08
C GLY A 167 -12.83 -5.03 -8.13
N ASP A 168 -11.66 -4.51 -7.76
CA ASP A 168 -10.71 -3.92 -8.70
C ASP A 168 -10.10 -5.06 -9.53
N THR A 169 -10.54 -5.18 -10.77
CA THR A 169 -10.17 -6.29 -11.66
C THR A 169 -9.30 -5.83 -12.82
N GLU A 170 -9.10 -4.52 -12.99
CA GLU A 170 -8.38 -3.96 -14.11
C GLU A 170 -6.92 -3.70 -13.75
N VAL A 171 -6.03 -4.37 -14.48
CA VAL A 171 -4.62 -3.96 -14.56
C VAL A 171 -4.56 -3.05 -15.77
N SER A 172 -4.14 -1.79 -15.63
CA SER A 172 -4.00 -1.01 -16.85
C SER A 172 -2.86 -1.60 -17.66
N GLU A 173 -3.16 -1.96 -18.90
CA GLU A 173 -2.15 -1.98 -19.95
C GLU A 173 -1.55 -0.57 -20.00
N GLU A 174 -0.23 -0.47 -19.88
CA GLU A 174 0.43 0.82 -19.92
C GLU A 174 0.10 1.51 -21.24
N VAL A 175 -0.70 2.57 -21.19
CA VAL A 175 -0.51 3.64 -22.17
C VAL A 175 0.85 4.20 -21.82
N LYS A 176 1.86 3.88 -22.63
CA LYS A 176 3.16 4.58 -22.63
C LYS A 176 2.84 6.06 -22.46
N SER A 177 3.12 6.60 -21.27
CA SER A 177 2.83 7.99 -20.96
C SER A 177 3.68 8.83 -21.91
N ASP A 178 3.03 9.39 -22.93
CA ASP A 178 3.62 10.41 -23.79
C ASP A 178 3.99 11.60 -22.90
N LYS A 179 5.29 11.70 -22.61
CA LYS A 179 6.07 12.89 -22.31
C LYS A 179 5.44 13.90 -21.33
N ALA A 180 5.92 13.89 -20.09
CA ALA A 180 6.08 15.14 -19.36
C ALA A 180 7.23 15.96 -19.99
N PRO A 181 7.14 17.30 -20.06
CA PRO A 181 8.13 18.11 -20.79
C PRO A 181 9.46 18.23 -20.03
N GLU A 182 10.55 17.89 -20.71
CA GLU A 182 11.91 18.41 -20.62
C GLU A 182 12.43 18.92 -19.25
N GLU A 183 13.01 18.01 -18.47
CA GLU A 183 14.23 18.27 -17.69
C GLU A 183 15.32 17.27 -18.14
N MET A 184 15.65 17.33 -19.43
CA MET A 184 16.72 16.52 -20.05
C MET A 184 18.08 17.19 -19.82
N GLU A 185 18.71 16.98 -18.66
CA GLU A 185 20.17 17.19 -18.58
C GLU A 185 20.91 16.39 -17.49
N ASN A 186 20.26 15.48 -16.76
CA ASN A 186 20.98 14.60 -15.82
C ASN A 186 20.42 13.17 -15.66
N HIS A 187 19.29 12.84 -16.28
CA HIS A 187 18.67 11.54 -16.11
C HIS A 187 19.26 10.43 -17.01
N GLU A 188 20.02 10.82 -18.04
CA GLU A 188 20.59 9.92 -19.05
C GLU A 188 21.84 9.15 -18.56
N LEU A 189 22.29 9.42 -17.33
CA LEU A 189 23.42 8.73 -16.68
C LEU A 189 23.01 7.91 -15.45
N LEU A 190 21.72 7.86 -15.13
CA LEU A 190 21.17 7.11 -13.98
C LEU A 190 20.61 5.76 -14.44
N HIS A 191 21.37 5.01 -15.22
CA HIS A 191 21.09 3.59 -15.38
C HIS A 191 21.44 2.92 -14.05
N GLY A 192 20.42 2.41 -13.36
CA GLY A 192 20.63 1.52 -12.22
C GLY A 192 21.40 0.26 -12.66
N PRO A 193 21.85 -0.57 -11.71
CA PRO A 193 22.49 -1.84 -12.03
C PRO A 193 21.62 -2.61 -13.01
N GLN A 194 22.20 -3.04 -14.12
CA GLN A 194 21.48 -3.71 -15.19
C GLN A 194 21.11 -5.12 -14.72
N PHE A 195 19.83 -5.49 -14.85
CA PHE A 195 19.39 -6.82 -14.46
C PHE A 195 20.05 -7.89 -15.34
N GLU A 196 20.40 -9.05 -14.78
CA GLU A 196 21.06 -10.14 -15.54
C GLU A 196 20.29 -10.57 -16.81
N HIS A 197 18.96 -10.44 -16.81
CA HIS A 197 18.11 -10.79 -17.96
C HIS A 197 18.00 -9.67 -19.01
N GLU A 198 18.44 -8.46 -18.69
CA GLU A 198 18.53 -7.30 -19.59
C GLU A 198 19.99 -6.94 -19.92
N ALA A 199 20.96 -7.67 -19.39
CA ALA A 199 22.35 -7.54 -19.75
C ALA A 199 22.50 -7.90 -21.23
N ASN A 200 22.93 -6.94 -22.05
CA ASN A 200 23.31 -7.24 -23.42
C ASN A 200 24.40 -8.30 -23.38
N ASP A 201 24.18 -9.45 -24.01
CA ASP A 201 25.23 -10.46 -24.10
C ASP A 201 26.43 -9.85 -24.86
N GLN A 202 27.64 -10.20 -24.42
CA GLN A 202 28.87 -9.69 -25.01
C GLN A 202 28.95 -10.01 -26.51
N ASP A 203 28.33 -11.11 -26.93
CA ASP A 203 28.24 -11.54 -28.32
C ASP A 203 27.42 -10.57 -29.20
N SER A 204 26.34 -9.98 -28.67
CA SER A 204 25.49 -9.00 -29.34
C SER A 204 26.19 -7.64 -29.41
N ILE A 205 26.95 -7.27 -28.38
CA ILE A 205 27.77 -6.06 -28.38
C ILE A 205 28.86 -6.17 -29.46
N ASP A 206 29.53 -7.32 -29.52
CA ASP A 206 30.58 -7.58 -30.51
C ASP A 206 30.01 -7.62 -31.94
N ALA A 207 28.82 -8.19 -32.13
CA ALA A 207 28.12 -8.19 -33.42
C ALA A 207 27.71 -6.77 -33.87
N LEU A 208 27.26 -5.93 -32.93
CA LEU A 208 26.92 -4.53 -33.21
C LEU A 208 28.17 -3.73 -33.60
N LEU A 209 29.28 -3.90 -32.86
CA LEU A 209 30.54 -3.21 -33.15
C LEU A 209 31.16 -3.67 -34.48
N ALA A 210 31.06 -4.96 -34.81
CA ALA A 210 31.49 -5.49 -36.10
C ALA A 210 30.67 -4.97 -37.29
N SER A 211 29.47 -4.42 -37.06
CA SER A 211 28.64 -3.83 -38.11
C SER A 211 29.00 -2.37 -38.46
N PHE A 212 29.89 -1.74 -37.68
CA PHE A 212 30.38 -0.37 -37.88
C PHE A 212 31.75 -0.30 -38.59
N ASP A 213 32.41 -1.45 -38.81
CA ASP A 213 33.62 -1.61 -39.65
C ASP A 213 33.25 -2.09 -41.07
#